data_AF-A0A944NW75-F1
#
_entry.id   AF-A0A944NW75-F1
#
_cell.length_a   1.000
_cell.length_b   1.000
_cell.length_c   1.000
_cell.angle_alpha   90.00
_cell.angle_beta   90.00
_cell.angle_gamma   90.00
#
_symmetry.space_group_name_H-M   'P 1'
#
loop_
_entity.id
_entity.type
_entity.pdbx_description
1 polymer ?
#
loop_
_entity_poly.entity_id
_entity_poly.type
_entity_poly.pdbx_seq_one_letter_code
_entity_poly.pdbx_strand_id
1 'polypeptide(L)'
;MIFRQLFDSISCTYTYLLGSRPGGEALLIDPVLEKADHYLKLLEELELTLVKAIDTHVHADHITALGVLRDKTHCVTVMGQKSNVDMVSMRVDEGEKIEIENISLDVLYTPGHTSDSYSFTMSDRVFTGDALFIRGTGRTDFQHGDNANAYDSLFNKLLTLPDDTLVYPGHDYKGDTVSTIGEEKAYNPRLQVNSAEQYADIMNNLNLPNPQHMDVAVPANLAIGFSAATPEIQAATISAEDAIKGEMGDTLFVDLREEGERVRDGIIPGSVHLPYQALHDNIRPGGLLAAMAKNPGQRILLYCAFGERSALGLQDMFGAGIKNACHLGGGINDWIKIGGTVDKATSPPPQG
;
A
#
# COMPACT_ATOMS: atom_id res chain seq x y z
N MET A 1 -9.35 19.42 2.76
CA MET A 1 -9.26 18.14 2.06
C MET A 1 -9.96 18.25 0.71
N ILE A 2 -9.22 17.98 -0.37
CA ILE A 2 -9.73 17.72 -1.71
C ILE A 2 -10.14 16.25 -1.76
N PHE A 3 -11.31 15.96 -2.33
CA PHE A 3 -11.80 14.61 -2.54
C PHE A 3 -12.33 14.47 -3.97
N ARG A 4 -11.90 13.43 -4.69
CA ARG A 4 -12.47 13.03 -5.98
C ARG A 4 -12.72 11.54 -5.99
N GLN A 5 -13.92 11.17 -6.38
CA GLN A 5 -14.26 9.80 -6.78
C GLN A 5 -14.17 9.72 -8.30
N LEU A 6 -13.34 8.83 -8.80
CA LEU A 6 -13.11 8.58 -10.21
C LEU A 6 -13.66 7.21 -10.54
N PHE A 7 -14.15 7.02 -11.77
CA PHE A 7 -14.80 5.78 -12.18
C PHE A 7 -14.16 5.23 -13.46
N ASP A 8 -13.79 3.96 -13.44
CA ASP A 8 -13.55 3.20 -14.66
C ASP A 8 -14.80 2.43 -15.09
N SER A 9 -15.26 2.69 -16.30
CA SER A 9 -16.48 2.08 -16.84
C SER A 9 -16.28 0.66 -17.38
N ILE A 10 -15.05 0.18 -17.51
CA ILE A 10 -14.77 -1.17 -18.03
C ILE A 10 -14.88 -2.17 -16.89
N SER A 11 -14.15 -1.93 -15.79
CA SER A 11 -14.18 -2.77 -14.58
C SER A 11 -15.27 -2.36 -13.59
N CYS A 12 -15.90 -1.19 -13.78
CA CYS A 12 -16.85 -0.59 -12.83
C CYS A 12 -16.20 -0.22 -11.47
N THR A 13 -14.89 0.06 -11.49
CA THR A 13 -14.10 0.37 -10.29
C THR A 13 -14.18 1.86 -9.96
N TYR A 14 -14.30 2.15 -8.66
CA TYR A 14 -14.06 3.47 -8.10
C TYR A 14 -12.63 3.61 -7.61
N THR A 15 -11.97 4.69 -8.02
CA THR A 15 -10.69 5.13 -7.47
C THR A 15 -10.91 6.42 -6.68
N TYR A 16 -10.30 6.53 -5.50
CA TYR A 16 -10.47 7.70 -4.63
C TYR A 16 -9.18 8.51 -4.52
N LEU A 17 -9.22 9.78 -4.93
CA LEU A 17 -8.15 10.74 -4.73
C LEU A 17 -8.47 11.61 -3.50
N LEU A 18 -7.57 11.58 -2.52
CA LEU A 18 -7.61 12.45 -1.36
C LEU A 18 -6.38 13.36 -1.40
N GLY A 19 -6.59 14.67 -1.36
CA GLY A 19 -5.51 15.67 -1.27
C GLY A 19 -5.68 16.54 -0.03
N SER A 20 -4.61 16.87 0.66
CA SER A 20 -4.66 17.66 1.90
C SER A 20 -5.26 19.06 1.68
N ARG A 21 -4.71 19.78 0.70
CA ARG A 21 -5.03 21.14 0.24
C ARG A 21 -4.52 21.33 -1.20
N PRO A 22 -4.90 22.42 -1.91
CA PRO A 22 -4.23 22.79 -3.17
C PRO A 22 -2.72 22.96 -2.96
N GLY A 23 -1.89 22.41 -3.84
CA GLY A 23 -0.42 22.43 -3.66
C GLY A 23 0.13 21.35 -2.71
N GLY A 24 -0.73 20.54 -2.08
CA GLY A 24 -0.37 19.64 -0.99
C GLY A 24 -0.12 18.18 -1.39
N GLU A 25 0.11 17.34 -0.39
CA GLU A 25 0.23 15.89 -0.57
C GLU A 25 -1.11 15.24 -0.90
N ALA A 26 -1.06 14.16 -1.69
CA ALA A 26 -2.20 13.37 -2.07
C ALA A 26 -1.94 11.86 -1.99
N LEU A 27 -3.03 11.11 -1.83
CA LEU A 27 -3.06 9.67 -1.98
C LEU A 27 -4.18 9.21 -2.92
N LEU A 28 -3.97 8.06 -3.54
CA LEU A 28 -4.98 7.35 -4.33
C LEU A 28 -5.31 6.01 -3.67
N ILE A 29 -6.58 5.61 -3.72
CA ILE A 29 -7.07 4.29 -3.31
C ILE A 29 -7.66 3.58 -4.53
N ASP A 30 -7.25 2.34 -4.76
CA ASP A 30 -7.65 1.43 -5.86
C ASP A 30 -7.49 2.05 -7.26
N PRO A 31 -6.29 2.51 -7.66
CA PRO A 31 -6.07 3.11 -8.97
C PRO A 31 -5.98 2.05 -10.09
N VAL A 32 -6.71 2.25 -11.19
CA VAL A 32 -6.76 1.35 -12.35
C VAL A 32 -5.68 1.72 -13.39
N LEU A 33 -4.93 0.75 -13.89
CA LEU A 33 -3.78 0.96 -14.79
C LEU A 33 -4.15 1.79 -16.03
N GLU A 34 -5.26 1.47 -16.69
CA GLU A 34 -5.74 2.14 -17.90
C GLU A 34 -6.09 3.62 -17.67
N LYS A 35 -6.24 4.04 -16.41
CA LYS A 35 -6.54 5.42 -16.00
C LYS A 35 -5.30 6.18 -15.49
N ALA A 36 -4.12 5.56 -15.47
CA ALA A 36 -2.91 6.16 -14.92
C ALA A 36 -2.63 7.58 -15.47
N ASP A 37 -2.74 7.77 -16.79
CA ASP A 37 -2.50 9.09 -17.40
C ASP A 37 -3.56 10.13 -17.00
N HIS A 38 -4.81 9.70 -16.76
CA HIS A 38 -5.85 10.59 -16.24
C HIS A 38 -5.56 11.00 -14.80
N TYR A 39 -5.10 10.09 -13.94
CA TYR A 39 -4.72 10.42 -12.57
C TYR A 39 -3.57 11.42 -12.53
N LEU A 40 -2.52 11.20 -13.33
CA LEU A 40 -1.36 12.10 -13.39
C LEU A 40 -1.73 13.50 -13.86
N LYS A 41 -2.58 13.59 -14.89
CA LYS A 41 -3.10 14.87 -15.37
C LYS A 41 -3.94 15.57 -14.29
N LEU A 42 -4.79 14.84 -13.58
CA LEU A 42 -5.61 15.41 -12.51
C LEU A 42 -4.75 15.91 -11.34
N LEU A 43 -3.69 15.18 -10.98
CA LEU A 43 -2.72 15.60 -9.98
C LEU A 43 -2.03 16.91 -10.40
N GLU A 44 -1.61 17.03 -11.65
CA GLU A 44 -1.04 18.28 -12.21
C GLU A 44 -2.04 19.44 -12.14
N GLU A 45 -3.27 19.25 -12.61
CA GLU A 45 -4.33 20.27 -12.62
C GLU A 45 -4.73 20.75 -11.22
N LEU A 46 -4.59 19.90 -10.21
CA LEU A 46 -4.89 20.21 -8.81
C LEU A 46 -3.65 20.63 -8.00
N GLU A 47 -2.49 20.70 -8.65
CA GLU A 47 -1.19 20.99 -8.02
C GLU A 47 -0.89 20.04 -6.85
N LEU A 48 -1.22 18.75 -6.98
CA LEU A 48 -1.05 17.76 -5.93
C LEU A 48 0.20 16.91 -6.15
N THR A 49 0.92 16.63 -5.06
CA THR A 49 2.03 15.67 -5.07
C THR A 49 1.51 14.32 -4.60
N LEU A 50 1.47 13.32 -5.49
CA LEU A 50 1.09 11.96 -5.11
C LEU A 50 2.21 11.31 -4.29
N VAL A 51 1.96 11.11 -2.99
CA VAL A 51 2.96 10.53 -2.07
C VAL A 51 2.65 9.08 -1.71
N LYS A 52 1.38 8.66 -1.80
CA LYS A 52 0.93 7.28 -1.53
C LYS A 52 -0.10 6.80 -2.54
N ALA A 53 -0.01 5.55 -2.96
CA ALA A 53 -1.04 4.87 -3.73
C ALA A 53 -1.34 3.53 -3.05
N ILE A 54 -2.62 3.23 -2.84
CA ILE A 54 -3.08 2.17 -1.95
C ILE A 54 -4.00 1.24 -2.74
N ASP A 55 -3.84 -0.07 -2.60
CA ASP A 55 -4.87 -1.03 -2.97
C ASP A 55 -5.50 -1.65 -1.72
N THR A 56 -6.83 -1.80 -1.73
CA THR A 56 -7.61 -2.43 -0.66
C THR A 56 -7.41 -3.94 -0.60
N HIS A 57 -7.15 -4.57 -1.76
CA HIS A 57 -6.90 -6.00 -1.92
C HIS A 57 -6.22 -6.27 -3.27
N VAL A 58 -5.81 -7.51 -3.53
CA VAL A 58 -5.40 -7.91 -4.90
C VAL A 58 -6.64 -7.99 -5.78
N HIS A 59 -6.79 -7.06 -6.72
CA HIS A 59 -7.94 -7.01 -7.62
C HIS A 59 -7.93 -8.15 -8.66
N ALA A 60 -9.10 -8.63 -9.06
CA ALA A 60 -9.27 -9.70 -10.06
C ALA A 60 -9.96 -9.25 -11.36
N ASP A 61 -10.52 -8.04 -11.36
CA ASP A 61 -11.29 -7.45 -12.44
C ASP A 61 -10.47 -6.43 -13.27
N HIS A 62 -9.44 -5.82 -12.68
CA HIS A 62 -8.55 -4.87 -13.34
C HIS A 62 -7.09 -5.02 -12.90
N ILE A 63 -6.16 -4.44 -13.69
CA ILE A 63 -4.75 -4.34 -13.30
C ILE A 63 -4.55 -3.03 -12.54
N THR A 64 -3.89 -3.10 -11.38
CA THR A 64 -3.60 -1.93 -10.56
C THR A 64 -2.58 -0.98 -11.22
N ALA A 65 -2.75 0.32 -11.01
CA ALA A 65 -1.81 1.34 -11.43
C ALA A 65 -0.67 1.59 -10.42
N LEU A 66 -0.66 0.89 -9.26
CA LEU A 66 0.35 1.11 -8.21
C LEU A 66 1.79 1.20 -8.77
N GLY A 67 2.17 0.26 -9.66
CA GLY A 67 3.51 0.20 -10.24
C GLY A 67 3.82 1.40 -11.13
N VAL A 68 2.93 1.73 -12.07
CA VAL A 68 3.14 2.86 -13.00
C VAL A 68 3.10 4.21 -12.26
N LEU A 69 2.25 4.35 -11.25
CA LEU A 69 2.21 5.56 -10.43
C LEU A 69 3.49 5.72 -9.62
N ARG A 70 3.98 4.65 -8.97
CA ARG A 70 5.30 4.64 -8.34
C ARG A 70 6.39 5.07 -9.32
N ASP A 71 6.46 4.46 -10.49
CA ASP A 71 7.55 4.72 -11.43
C ASP A 71 7.54 6.15 -11.97
N LYS A 72 6.34 6.77 -12.09
CA LYS A 72 6.18 8.12 -12.62
C LYS A 72 6.23 9.22 -11.54
N THR A 73 5.88 8.92 -10.29
CA THR A 73 5.76 9.94 -9.23
C THR A 73 6.63 9.67 -8.00
N HIS A 74 7.28 8.50 -7.93
CA HIS A 74 8.00 8.00 -6.76
C HIS A 74 7.12 7.88 -5.49
N CYS A 75 5.80 7.72 -5.65
CA CYS A 75 4.92 7.49 -4.51
C CYS A 75 5.17 6.14 -3.84
N VAL A 76 4.88 6.06 -2.55
CA VAL A 76 4.91 4.80 -1.79
C VAL A 76 3.67 3.98 -2.14
N THR A 77 3.88 2.76 -2.67
CA THR A 77 2.79 1.79 -2.87
C THR A 77 2.44 1.12 -1.55
N VAL A 78 1.15 1.02 -1.22
CA VAL A 78 0.67 0.52 0.07
C VAL A 78 -0.36 -0.57 -0.12
N MET A 79 -0.23 -1.65 0.65
CA MET A 79 -1.24 -2.73 0.74
C MET A 79 -1.25 -3.31 2.14
N GLY A 80 -2.30 -4.08 2.45
CA GLY A 80 -2.41 -4.77 3.72
C GLY A 80 -1.32 -5.84 3.95
N GLN A 81 -0.98 -6.08 5.21
CA GLN A 81 0.06 -7.01 5.64
C GLN A 81 -0.21 -8.46 5.22
N LYS A 82 -1.47 -8.82 4.95
CA LYS A 82 -1.87 -10.16 4.49
C LYS A 82 -1.78 -10.35 2.96
N SER A 83 -1.46 -9.30 2.20
CA SER A 83 -1.32 -9.41 0.75
C SER A 83 -0.05 -10.19 0.38
N ASN A 84 -0.16 -11.12 -0.57
CA ASN A 84 0.98 -11.89 -1.09
C ASN A 84 1.65 -11.20 -2.29
N VAL A 85 1.53 -9.88 -2.37
CA VAL A 85 2.01 -9.10 -3.49
C VAL A 85 3.50 -8.84 -3.33
N ASP A 86 4.26 -9.17 -4.36
CA ASP A 86 5.68 -8.87 -4.43
C ASP A 86 5.85 -7.34 -4.60
N MET A 87 6.74 -6.74 -3.80
CA MET A 87 7.27 -5.39 -4.04
C MET A 87 6.31 -4.23 -3.74
N VAL A 88 5.45 -4.40 -2.73
CA VAL A 88 4.72 -3.29 -2.12
C VAL A 88 5.66 -2.49 -1.22
N SER A 89 5.69 -1.17 -1.41
CA SER A 89 6.62 -0.33 -0.67
C SER A 89 6.33 -0.39 0.84
N MET A 90 5.09 -0.20 1.24
CA MET A 90 4.67 -0.18 2.64
C MET A 90 3.56 -1.20 2.88
N ARG A 91 3.69 -1.96 3.96
CA ARG A 91 2.62 -2.85 4.43
C ARG A 91 2.02 -2.30 5.71
N VAL A 92 0.70 -2.40 5.81
CA VAL A 92 -0.07 -1.96 6.97
C VAL A 92 -0.90 -3.08 7.57
N ASP A 93 -1.04 -3.10 8.88
CA ASP A 93 -1.92 -4.03 9.60
C ASP A 93 -3.05 -3.30 10.33
N GLU A 94 -4.02 -4.05 10.82
CA GLU A 94 -5.14 -3.51 11.60
C GLU A 94 -4.66 -2.70 12.81
N GLY A 95 -5.28 -1.52 13.01
CA GLY A 95 -4.94 -0.60 14.10
C GLY A 95 -3.79 0.36 13.78
N GLU A 96 -3.14 0.21 12.62
CA GLU A 96 -2.20 1.20 12.11
C GLU A 96 -2.92 2.33 11.35
N LYS A 97 -2.16 3.37 11.00
CA LYS A 97 -2.63 4.53 10.25
C LYS A 97 -1.81 4.74 8.98
N ILE A 98 -2.47 5.16 7.91
CA ILE A 98 -1.84 5.71 6.71
C ILE A 98 -2.04 7.22 6.72
N GLU A 99 -0.95 7.96 6.85
CA GLU A 99 -0.99 9.42 7.04
C GLU A 99 -0.30 10.16 5.89
N ILE A 100 -0.90 11.27 5.43
CA ILE A 100 -0.28 12.27 4.54
C ILE A 100 -0.67 13.64 5.08
N GLU A 101 0.29 14.52 5.36
CA GLU A 101 0.07 15.82 6.03
C GLU A 101 -1.04 15.79 7.13
N ASN A 102 -2.23 16.32 6.83
CA ASN A 102 -3.38 16.38 7.75
C ASN A 102 -4.51 15.36 7.44
N ILE A 103 -4.26 14.38 6.59
CA ILE A 103 -5.14 13.26 6.29
C ILE A 103 -4.60 12.02 6.98
N SER A 104 -5.45 11.34 7.74
CA SER A 104 -5.16 10.05 8.38
C SER A 104 -6.26 9.08 8.02
N LEU A 105 -5.86 7.89 7.56
CA LEU A 105 -6.73 6.74 7.36
C LEU A 105 -6.41 5.69 8.42
N ASP A 106 -7.38 5.31 9.22
CA ASP A 106 -7.28 4.14 10.11
C ASP A 106 -7.45 2.86 9.31
N VAL A 107 -6.62 1.86 9.59
CA VAL A 107 -6.58 0.59 8.85
C VAL A 107 -7.43 -0.47 9.55
N LEU A 108 -8.41 -1.02 8.83
CA LEU A 108 -9.24 -2.12 9.28
C LEU A 108 -9.00 -3.35 8.41
N TYR A 109 -8.64 -4.48 9.03
CA TYR A 109 -8.53 -5.74 8.30
C TYR A 109 -9.92 -6.34 8.12
N THR A 110 -10.39 -6.43 6.88
CA THR A 110 -11.76 -6.85 6.55
C THR A 110 -11.76 -8.01 5.54
N PRO A 111 -11.20 -9.18 5.91
CA PRO A 111 -11.17 -10.34 5.02
C PRO A 111 -12.57 -10.86 4.73
N GLY A 112 -12.71 -11.54 3.62
CA GLY A 112 -13.98 -12.16 3.24
C GLY A 112 -14.14 -12.23 1.74
N HIS A 113 -14.04 -11.08 1.06
CA HIS A 113 -13.95 -11.05 -0.40
C HIS A 113 -12.66 -11.73 -0.86
N THR A 114 -11.54 -11.28 -0.31
CA THR A 114 -10.25 -11.97 -0.37
C THR A 114 -9.72 -12.17 1.04
N SER A 115 -8.72 -13.03 1.21
CA SER A 115 -8.00 -13.18 2.48
C SER A 115 -7.08 -11.98 2.81
N ASP A 116 -6.91 -11.05 1.89
CA ASP A 116 -6.05 -9.87 2.02
C ASP A 116 -6.79 -8.54 1.88
N SER A 117 -8.12 -8.55 2.06
CA SER A 117 -8.96 -7.37 2.00
C SER A 117 -8.82 -6.48 3.24
N TYR A 118 -8.66 -5.18 3.01
CA TYR A 118 -8.64 -4.13 4.02
C TYR A 118 -9.61 -3.00 3.65
N SER A 119 -10.14 -2.37 4.70
CA SER A 119 -10.92 -1.14 4.60
C SER A 119 -10.15 0.00 5.27
N PHE A 120 -10.39 1.23 4.81
CA PHE A 120 -9.71 2.42 5.32
C PHE A 120 -10.73 3.42 5.83
N THR A 121 -10.66 3.79 7.11
CA THR A 121 -11.65 4.66 7.75
C THR A 121 -11.09 6.05 8.04
N MET A 122 -11.96 7.04 7.90
CA MET A 122 -11.80 8.40 8.43
C MET A 122 -12.91 8.68 9.43
N SER A 123 -12.94 9.88 10.00
CA SER A 123 -13.99 10.27 10.93
C SER A 123 -15.39 10.33 10.32
N ASP A 124 -15.51 10.57 9.01
CA ASP A 124 -16.79 10.76 8.31
C ASP A 124 -17.13 9.68 7.28
N ARG A 125 -16.17 8.81 6.92
CA ARG A 125 -16.33 7.85 5.83
C ARG A 125 -15.46 6.61 6.00
N VAL A 126 -15.82 5.57 5.26
CA VAL A 126 -15.03 4.35 5.09
C VAL A 126 -14.91 4.00 3.61
N PHE A 127 -13.69 3.67 3.20
CA PHE A 127 -13.40 3.04 1.91
C PHE A 127 -13.38 1.54 2.11
N THR A 128 -14.38 0.85 1.58
CA THR A 128 -14.66 -0.55 1.93
C THR A 128 -14.07 -1.56 0.97
N GLY A 129 -13.43 -1.10 -0.12
CA GLY A 129 -13.04 -1.95 -1.24
C GLY A 129 -14.21 -2.86 -1.61
N ASP A 130 -13.95 -4.16 -1.65
CA ASP A 130 -14.97 -5.16 -1.98
C ASP A 130 -15.57 -5.86 -0.75
N ALA A 131 -15.35 -5.36 0.48
CA ALA A 131 -15.99 -5.93 1.66
C ALA A 131 -17.49 -5.60 1.72
N LEU A 132 -17.85 -4.33 1.49
CA LEU A 132 -19.23 -3.82 1.54
C LEU A 132 -19.51 -2.94 0.32
N PHE A 133 -20.62 -3.21 -0.37
CA PHE A 133 -21.11 -2.45 -1.51
C PHE A 133 -22.42 -1.73 -1.17
N ILE A 134 -22.87 -0.86 -2.07
CA ILE A 134 -24.19 -0.24 -2.00
C ILE A 134 -25.25 -1.32 -2.29
N ARG A 135 -26.02 -1.70 -1.27
CA ARG A 135 -27.01 -2.79 -1.32
C ARG A 135 -26.41 -4.15 -1.70
N GLY A 136 -25.14 -4.39 -1.38
CA GLY A 136 -24.47 -5.66 -1.63
C GLY A 136 -23.20 -5.87 -0.81
N THR A 137 -22.46 -6.93 -1.11
CA THR A 137 -21.15 -7.25 -0.52
C THR A 137 -20.25 -7.86 -1.61
N GLY A 138 -18.94 -7.96 -1.39
CA GLY A 138 -18.09 -8.75 -2.27
C GLY A 138 -18.49 -10.22 -2.28
N ARG A 139 -18.23 -10.90 -3.40
CA ARG A 139 -18.31 -12.35 -3.49
C ARG A 139 -17.20 -13.01 -2.67
N THR A 140 -17.36 -14.26 -2.27
CA THR A 140 -16.47 -14.95 -1.30
C THR A 140 -15.91 -16.27 -1.84
N ASP A 141 -16.07 -16.56 -3.12
CA ASP A 141 -15.81 -17.86 -3.76
C ASP A 141 -14.48 -17.92 -4.55
N PHE A 142 -13.70 -16.84 -4.55
CA PHE A 142 -12.38 -16.75 -5.19
C PHE A 142 -11.34 -16.15 -4.25
N GLN A 143 -10.04 -16.22 -4.61
CA GLN A 143 -8.93 -15.54 -3.91
C GLN A 143 -8.88 -15.79 -2.40
N HIS A 144 -9.19 -17.02 -1.97
CA HIS A 144 -9.31 -17.41 -0.56
C HIS A 144 -10.36 -16.59 0.21
N GLY A 145 -11.40 -16.14 -0.48
CA GLY A 145 -12.60 -15.60 0.12
C GLY A 145 -13.28 -16.63 1.03
N ASP A 146 -13.99 -16.11 2.03
CA ASP A 146 -14.63 -16.94 3.05
C ASP A 146 -15.84 -16.23 3.64
N ASN A 147 -16.96 -16.96 3.75
CA ASN A 147 -18.23 -16.43 4.22
C ASN A 147 -18.20 -16.04 5.71
N ALA A 148 -17.49 -16.81 6.54
CA ALA A 148 -17.44 -16.54 7.98
C ALA A 148 -16.59 -15.29 8.27
N ASN A 149 -15.46 -15.16 7.59
CA ASN A 149 -14.63 -13.95 7.63
C ASN A 149 -15.38 -12.73 7.09
N ALA A 150 -16.08 -12.87 5.96
CA ALA A 150 -16.90 -11.78 5.43
C ALA A 150 -17.97 -11.33 6.43
N TYR A 151 -18.67 -12.28 7.05
CA TYR A 151 -19.65 -11.99 8.09
C TYR A 151 -19.02 -11.28 9.29
N ASP A 152 -17.89 -11.75 9.80
CA ASP A 152 -17.19 -11.11 10.92
C ASP A 152 -16.77 -9.67 10.57
N SER A 153 -16.14 -9.48 9.40
CA SER A 153 -15.75 -8.16 8.89
C SER A 153 -16.91 -7.19 8.76
N LEU A 154 -18.07 -7.68 8.32
CA LEU A 154 -19.28 -6.87 8.19
C LEU A 154 -19.86 -6.55 9.58
N PHE A 155 -20.26 -7.56 10.34
CA PHE A 155 -21.09 -7.39 11.52
C PHE A 155 -20.31 -6.93 12.76
N ASN A 156 -19.06 -7.35 12.90
CA ASN A 156 -18.24 -7.04 14.07
C ASN A 156 -17.23 -5.91 13.84
N LYS A 157 -17.09 -5.41 12.60
CA LYS A 157 -16.22 -4.26 12.28
C LYS A 157 -16.98 -3.15 11.56
N LEU A 158 -17.30 -3.31 10.28
CA LEU A 158 -17.85 -2.22 9.44
C LEU A 158 -19.19 -1.70 9.98
N LEU A 159 -20.12 -2.59 10.33
CA LEU A 159 -21.42 -2.20 10.87
C LEU A 159 -21.35 -1.72 12.33
N THR A 160 -20.19 -1.73 12.97
CA THR A 160 -20.02 -1.10 14.29
C THR A 160 -19.73 0.40 14.19
N LEU A 161 -19.40 0.89 12.99
CA LEU A 161 -19.18 2.31 12.72
C LEU A 161 -20.50 3.12 12.89
N PRO A 162 -20.40 4.44 13.16
CA PRO A 162 -21.55 5.34 13.24
C PRO A 162 -22.44 5.26 12.00
N ASP A 163 -23.75 5.34 12.19
CA ASP A 163 -24.73 5.20 11.11
C ASP A 163 -24.60 6.25 10.01
N ASP A 164 -24.10 7.45 10.33
CA ASP A 164 -23.86 8.55 9.38
C ASP A 164 -22.52 8.43 8.63
N THR A 165 -21.70 7.42 8.92
CA THR A 165 -20.45 7.16 8.21
C THR A 165 -20.74 6.84 6.74
N LEU A 166 -20.17 7.64 5.83
CA LEU A 166 -20.30 7.42 4.38
C LEU A 166 -19.58 6.15 3.94
N VAL A 167 -20.19 5.36 3.08
CA VAL A 167 -19.63 4.12 2.53
C VAL A 167 -19.22 4.35 1.09
N TYR A 168 -17.92 4.19 0.81
CA TYR A 168 -17.31 4.31 -0.51
C TYR A 168 -16.73 2.95 -0.95
N PRO A 169 -17.44 2.19 -1.80
CA PRO A 169 -17.02 0.86 -2.23
C PRO A 169 -15.92 0.89 -3.29
N GLY A 170 -15.28 -0.25 -3.54
CA GLY A 170 -14.37 -0.45 -4.67
C GLY A 170 -15.12 -0.50 -6.01
N HIS A 171 -16.38 -0.94 -6.02
CA HIS A 171 -17.16 -1.14 -7.23
C HIS A 171 -18.63 -0.72 -7.08
N ASP A 172 -19.23 -0.27 -8.18
CA ASP A 172 -20.68 -0.22 -8.35
C ASP A 172 -21.09 -0.44 -9.81
N TYR A 173 -22.17 -1.19 -10.01
CA TYR A 173 -22.63 -1.63 -11.34
C TYR A 173 -23.94 -0.96 -11.77
N LYS A 174 -24.47 -0.03 -10.97
CA LYS A 174 -25.79 0.61 -11.17
C LYS A 174 -25.69 2.13 -11.34
N GLY A 175 -24.52 2.71 -11.11
CA GLY A 175 -24.26 4.16 -11.11
C GLY A 175 -24.47 4.81 -9.74
N ASP A 176 -24.62 4.02 -8.67
CA ASP A 176 -24.69 4.52 -7.30
C ASP A 176 -23.26 4.85 -6.82
N THR A 177 -23.08 6.01 -6.18
CA THR A 177 -21.73 6.53 -5.89
C THR A 177 -21.34 6.44 -4.41
N VAL A 178 -22.31 6.55 -3.49
CA VAL A 178 -22.07 6.57 -2.04
C VAL A 178 -23.32 6.08 -1.29
N SER A 179 -23.13 5.42 -0.15
CA SER A 179 -24.19 5.05 0.81
C SER A 179 -23.77 5.47 2.22
N THR A 180 -24.45 4.99 3.25
CA THR A 180 -24.07 5.14 4.66
C THR A 180 -24.16 3.81 5.39
N ILE A 181 -23.43 3.68 6.51
CA ILE A 181 -23.50 2.49 7.36
C ILE A 181 -24.94 2.25 7.85
N GLY A 182 -25.66 3.30 8.25
CA GLY A 182 -27.05 3.21 8.67
C GLY A 182 -27.97 2.72 7.55
N GLU A 183 -27.79 3.23 6.34
CA GLU A 183 -28.54 2.75 5.18
C GLU A 183 -28.25 1.29 4.85
N GLU A 184 -26.99 0.86 4.88
CA GLU A 184 -26.64 -0.53 4.59
C GLU A 184 -27.16 -1.49 5.66
N LYS A 185 -27.10 -1.13 6.95
CA LYS A 185 -27.75 -1.90 8.03
C LYS A 185 -29.25 -2.11 7.76
N ALA A 186 -29.94 -1.03 7.37
CA ALA A 186 -31.38 -1.04 7.21
C ALA A 186 -31.87 -1.74 5.93
N TYR A 187 -31.11 -1.63 4.83
CA TYR A 187 -31.64 -1.96 3.51
C TYR A 187 -30.73 -2.80 2.62
N ASN A 188 -29.51 -3.14 3.05
CA ASN A 188 -28.69 -4.08 2.29
C ASN A 188 -29.30 -5.48 2.39
N PRO A 189 -29.76 -6.07 1.28
CA PRO A 189 -30.48 -7.35 1.30
C PRO A 189 -29.62 -8.51 1.81
N ARG A 190 -28.29 -8.42 1.72
CA ARG A 190 -27.38 -9.46 2.21
C ARG A 190 -27.09 -9.35 3.70
N LEU A 191 -27.40 -8.20 4.31
CA LEU A 191 -27.25 -7.97 5.75
C LEU A 191 -28.53 -8.28 6.53
N GLN A 192 -29.65 -8.57 5.86
CA GLN A 192 -30.93 -8.92 6.48
C GLN A 192 -30.96 -10.40 6.92
N VAL A 193 -30.00 -10.78 7.75
CA VAL A 193 -29.76 -12.14 8.23
C VAL A 193 -29.69 -12.17 9.75
N ASN A 194 -30.00 -13.33 10.36
CA ASN A 194 -29.96 -13.50 11.81
C ASN A 194 -28.74 -14.28 12.31
N SER A 195 -27.92 -14.81 11.40
CA SER A 195 -26.72 -15.58 11.75
C SER A 195 -25.71 -15.63 10.59
N ALA A 196 -24.48 -16.05 10.91
CA ALA A 196 -23.41 -16.26 9.94
C ALA A 196 -23.76 -17.36 8.92
N GLU A 197 -24.51 -18.39 9.34
CA GLU A 197 -24.96 -19.46 8.47
C GLU A 197 -25.96 -18.95 7.43
N GLN A 198 -26.91 -18.09 7.82
CA GLN A 198 -27.85 -17.48 6.88
C GLN A 198 -27.14 -16.59 5.86
N TYR A 199 -26.12 -15.84 6.30
CA TYR A 199 -25.27 -15.09 5.38
C TYR A 199 -24.55 -16.01 4.39
N ALA A 200 -23.89 -17.06 4.89
CA ALA A 200 -23.19 -18.03 4.05
C ALA A 200 -24.14 -18.70 3.04
N ASP A 201 -25.37 -19.02 3.44
CA ASP A 201 -26.40 -19.57 2.55
C ASP A 201 -26.73 -18.61 1.41
N ILE A 202 -26.90 -17.30 1.69
CA ILE A 202 -27.12 -16.29 0.64
C ILE A 202 -25.93 -16.27 -0.32
N MET A 203 -24.70 -16.16 0.22
CA MET A 203 -23.48 -16.00 -0.58
C MET A 203 -23.20 -17.22 -1.46
N ASN A 204 -23.36 -18.44 -0.93
CA ASN A 204 -23.18 -19.69 -1.66
C ASN A 204 -24.18 -19.87 -2.81
N ASN A 205 -25.34 -19.19 -2.75
CA ASN A 205 -26.40 -19.30 -3.75
C ASN A 205 -26.47 -18.12 -4.73
N LEU A 206 -25.47 -17.21 -4.72
CA LEU A 206 -25.44 -16.08 -5.66
C LEU A 206 -25.27 -16.51 -7.13
N ASN A 207 -24.64 -17.67 -7.39
CA ASN A 207 -24.46 -18.25 -8.74
C ASN A 207 -23.92 -17.23 -9.77
N LEU A 208 -22.94 -16.42 -9.37
CA LEU A 208 -22.37 -15.38 -10.22
C LEU A 208 -21.46 -15.99 -11.28
N PRO A 209 -21.39 -15.40 -12.49
CA PRO A 209 -20.43 -15.83 -13.51
C PRO A 209 -18.99 -15.69 -13.01
N ASN A 210 -18.08 -16.48 -13.56
CA ASN A 210 -16.65 -16.33 -13.28
C ASN A 210 -16.17 -14.93 -13.68
N PRO A 211 -15.27 -14.29 -12.91
CA PRO A 211 -14.69 -13.00 -13.29
C PRO A 211 -13.94 -13.12 -14.63
N GLN A 212 -14.15 -12.17 -15.54
CA GLN A 212 -13.65 -12.26 -16.92
C GLN A 212 -12.12 -12.06 -17.05
N HIS A 213 -11.52 -11.33 -16.11
CA HIS A 213 -10.12 -10.89 -16.20
C HIS A 213 -9.19 -11.51 -15.14
N MET A 214 -9.70 -12.38 -14.27
CA MET A 214 -8.96 -12.88 -13.09
C MET A 214 -7.65 -13.58 -13.46
N ASP A 215 -7.63 -14.39 -14.52
CA ASP A 215 -6.45 -15.14 -14.97
C ASP A 215 -5.30 -14.24 -15.46
N VAL A 216 -5.59 -12.96 -15.72
CA VAL A 216 -4.61 -11.95 -16.16
C VAL A 216 -4.34 -10.93 -15.03
N ALA A 217 -5.40 -10.43 -14.41
CA ALA A 217 -5.34 -9.39 -13.39
C ALA A 217 -4.63 -9.87 -12.13
N VAL A 218 -4.99 -11.03 -11.57
CA VAL A 218 -4.41 -11.51 -10.31
C VAL A 218 -2.89 -11.74 -10.43
N PRO A 219 -2.37 -12.46 -11.46
CA PRO A 219 -0.92 -12.59 -11.62
C PRO A 219 -0.20 -11.26 -11.84
N ALA A 220 -0.80 -10.32 -12.59
CA ALA A 220 -0.21 -9.01 -12.83
C ALA A 220 -0.15 -8.16 -11.54
N ASN A 221 -1.22 -8.18 -10.75
CA ASN A 221 -1.34 -7.43 -9.50
C ASN A 221 -0.44 -7.99 -8.41
N LEU A 222 -0.16 -9.30 -8.40
CA LEU A 222 0.84 -9.90 -7.52
C LEU A 222 2.27 -9.43 -7.81
N ALA A 223 2.56 -8.95 -9.03
CA ALA A 223 3.90 -8.50 -9.41
C ALA A 223 4.10 -6.97 -9.36
N ILE A 224 3.01 -6.18 -9.27
CA ILE A 224 2.98 -4.70 -9.37
C ILE A 224 3.94 -4.14 -10.45
N GLY A 225 4.02 -4.83 -11.59
CA GLY A 225 4.88 -4.43 -12.71
C GLY A 225 6.39 -4.34 -12.42
N PHE A 226 6.89 -4.89 -11.30
CA PHE A 226 8.31 -4.86 -10.96
C PHE A 226 8.98 -6.24 -11.08
N SER A 227 10.24 -6.23 -11.51
CA SER A 227 11.10 -7.41 -11.49
C SER A 227 12.42 -7.07 -10.79
N ALA A 228 12.56 -7.43 -9.52
CA ALA A 228 13.82 -7.32 -8.77
C ALA A 228 14.96 -8.16 -9.36
N ALA A 229 14.64 -9.04 -10.29
CA ALA A 229 15.58 -10.00 -10.87
C ALA A 229 16.44 -9.40 -11.98
N THR A 230 16.65 -8.07 -12.02
CA THR A 230 17.68 -7.54 -12.92
C THR A 230 19.05 -8.00 -12.41
N PRO A 231 19.95 -8.47 -13.30
CA PRO A 231 21.27 -8.95 -12.88
C PRO A 231 22.08 -7.91 -12.09
N GLU A 232 21.83 -6.62 -12.36
CA GLU A 232 22.49 -5.49 -11.72
C GLU A 232 22.06 -5.32 -10.26
N ILE A 233 20.76 -5.39 -9.97
CA ILE A 233 20.24 -5.35 -8.60
C ILE A 233 20.69 -6.58 -7.83
N GLN A 234 20.58 -7.78 -8.43
CA GLN A 234 21.00 -9.03 -7.79
C GLN A 234 22.49 -9.04 -7.43
N ALA A 235 23.34 -8.47 -8.29
CA ALA A 235 24.79 -8.36 -8.02
C ALA A 235 25.12 -7.38 -6.88
N ALA A 236 24.21 -6.44 -6.59
CA ALA A 236 24.35 -5.44 -5.53
C ALA A 236 23.40 -5.70 -4.34
N THR A 237 22.81 -6.89 -4.27
CA THR A 237 22.08 -7.36 -3.09
C THR A 237 23.07 -7.95 -2.07
N ILE A 238 23.01 -7.44 -0.84
CA ILE A 238 23.74 -8.00 0.31
C ILE A 238 22.72 -8.72 1.20
N SER A 239 23.01 -9.98 1.56
CA SER A 239 22.18 -10.70 2.50
C SER A 239 22.34 -10.15 3.92
N ALA A 240 21.32 -10.30 4.77
CA ALA A 240 21.46 -9.93 6.17
C ALA A 240 22.60 -10.68 6.87
N GLU A 241 22.84 -11.94 6.50
CA GLU A 241 23.91 -12.75 7.06
C GLU A 241 25.29 -12.16 6.71
N ASP A 242 25.50 -11.80 5.45
CA ASP A 242 26.74 -11.17 4.99
C ASP A 242 26.93 -9.78 5.59
N ALA A 243 25.85 -9.02 5.75
CA ALA A 243 25.91 -7.68 6.35
C ALA A 243 26.29 -7.70 7.84
N ILE A 244 25.89 -8.75 8.57
CA ILE A 244 26.22 -8.92 10.01
C ILE A 244 27.62 -9.52 10.19
N LYS A 245 27.96 -10.56 9.42
CA LYS A 245 29.21 -11.30 9.58
C LYS A 245 30.39 -10.66 8.84
N GLY A 246 30.09 -9.93 7.77
CA GLY A 246 31.10 -9.34 6.90
C GLY A 246 31.73 -8.09 7.49
N GLU A 247 33.00 -7.86 7.15
CA GLU A 247 33.59 -6.53 7.27
C GLU A 247 32.95 -5.62 6.22
N MET A 248 31.88 -4.92 6.61
CA MET A 248 31.19 -3.96 5.73
C MET A 248 32.03 -2.71 5.45
N GLY A 249 33.26 -2.62 5.96
CA GLY A 249 34.13 -1.46 5.78
C GLY A 249 33.46 -0.16 6.24
N ASP A 250 33.77 0.94 5.57
CA ASP A 250 33.08 2.23 5.77
C ASP A 250 31.75 2.23 5.00
N THR A 251 30.72 1.60 5.58
CA THR A 251 29.36 1.55 5.01
C THR A 251 28.41 2.46 5.77
N LEU A 252 27.74 3.35 5.04
CA LEU A 252 26.59 4.11 5.51
C LEU A 252 25.31 3.31 5.29
N PHE A 253 24.65 2.90 6.37
CA PHE A 253 23.32 2.31 6.31
C PHE A 253 22.27 3.43 6.17
N VAL A 254 21.35 3.28 5.21
CA VAL A 254 20.29 4.25 4.93
C VAL A 254 18.94 3.56 5.04
N ASP A 255 18.14 4.01 6.00
CA ASP A 255 16.81 3.49 6.29
C ASP A 255 15.76 4.25 5.45
N LEU A 256 15.15 3.54 4.49
CA LEU A 256 14.13 4.10 3.59
C LEU A 256 12.69 4.00 4.13
N ARG A 257 12.51 3.49 5.35
CA ARG A 257 11.19 3.28 5.94
C ARG A 257 10.55 4.56 6.45
N GLU A 258 9.24 4.52 6.63
CA GLU A 258 8.48 5.56 7.31
C GLU A 258 8.71 5.49 8.83
N GLU A 259 8.46 6.60 9.53
CA GLU A 259 8.73 6.71 10.97
C GLU A 259 7.96 5.67 11.81
N GLY A 260 6.70 5.38 11.45
CA GLY A 260 5.89 4.38 12.15
C GLY A 260 6.53 2.99 12.12
N GLU A 261 7.11 2.60 10.99
CA GLU A 261 7.80 1.31 10.86
C GLU A 261 9.09 1.27 11.70
N ARG A 262 9.80 2.40 11.81
CA ARG A 262 11.01 2.53 12.63
C ARG A 262 10.69 2.40 14.12
N VAL A 263 9.60 3.01 14.56
CA VAL A 263 9.11 2.91 15.95
C VAL A 263 8.68 1.47 16.28
N ARG A 264 7.98 0.81 15.35
CA ARG A 264 7.48 -0.56 15.53
C ARG A 264 8.59 -1.61 15.52
N ASP A 265 9.47 -1.56 14.51
CA ASP A 265 10.41 -2.65 14.22
C ASP A 265 11.84 -2.36 14.72
N GLY A 266 12.12 -1.14 15.20
CA GLY A 266 13.47 -0.68 15.53
C GLY A 266 14.28 -0.27 14.30
N ILE A 267 15.54 0.13 14.50
CA ILE A 267 16.46 0.60 13.44
C ILE A 267 17.81 -0.12 13.52
N ILE A 268 18.51 -0.24 12.40
CA ILE A 268 19.90 -0.72 12.41
C ILE A 268 20.79 0.37 13.04
N PRO A 269 21.64 0.05 14.04
CA PRO A 269 22.46 1.05 14.73
C PRO A 269 23.32 1.88 13.78
N GLY A 270 23.36 3.20 13.98
CA GLY A 270 24.14 4.12 13.15
C GLY A 270 23.57 4.40 11.75
N SER A 271 22.38 3.89 11.43
CA SER A 271 21.69 4.20 10.18
C SER A 271 21.23 5.66 10.11
N VAL A 272 21.26 6.22 8.90
CA VAL A 272 20.64 7.51 8.58
C VAL A 272 19.23 7.26 8.08
N HIS A 273 18.26 7.97 8.64
CA HIS A 273 16.89 7.94 8.15
C HIS A 273 16.72 8.85 6.95
N LEU A 274 16.25 8.27 5.86
CA LEU A 274 16.00 8.96 4.61
C LEU A 274 14.82 8.24 3.95
N PRO A 275 13.57 8.57 4.30
CA PRO A 275 12.40 7.86 3.78
C PRO A 275 12.41 7.89 2.25
N TYR A 276 11.88 6.85 1.61
CA TYR A 276 12.00 6.66 0.16
C TYR A 276 11.62 7.90 -0.67
N GLN A 277 10.60 8.65 -0.24
CA GLN A 277 10.17 9.90 -0.90
C GLN A 277 11.26 10.97 -0.97
N ALA A 278 12.14 11.03 0.04
CA ALA A 278 13.26 11.97 0.07
C ALA A 278 14.49 11.46 -0.71
N LEU A 279 14.49 10.21 -1.19
CA LEU A 279 15.65 9.60 -1.85
C LEU A 279 16.07 10.38 -3.08
N HIS A 280 15.10 10.73 -3.93
CA HIS A 280 15.37 11.36 -5.20
C HIS A 280 16.07 12.73 -5.07
N ASP A 281 15.70 13.54 -4.08
CA ASP A 281 16.39 14.80 -3.79
C ASP A 281 17.81 14.60 -3.23
N ASN A 282 18.04 13.48 -2.55
CA ASN A 282 19.33 13.15 -1.95
C ASN A 282 20.34 12.50 -2.90
N ILE A 283 19.87 11.89 -4.00
CA ILE A 283 20.74 11.29 -5.04
C ILE A 283 21.08 12.28 -6.16
N ARG A 284 20.39 13.42 -6.25
CA ARG A 284 20.70 14.51 -7.18
C ARG A 284 21.96 15.28 -6.77
N PRO A 285 22.64 15.98 -7.70
CA PRO A 285 23.80 16.79 -7.37
C PRO A 285 23.51 17.81 -6.24
N GLY A 286 24.26 17.71 -5.15
CA GLY A 286 24.09 18.54 -3.95
C GLY A 286 23.35 17.84 -2.80
N GLY A 287 22.69 16.71 -3.06
CA GLY A 287 22.09 15.86 -2.04
C GLY A 287 23.11 15.07 -1.21
N LEU A 288 22.68 14.59 -0.03
CA LEU A 288 23.55 13.88 0.91
C LEU A 288 24.19 12.63 0.28
N LEU A 289 23.38 11.76 -0.33
CA LEU A 289 23.86 10.51 -0.89
C LEU A 289 24.76 10.74 -2.10
N ALA A 290 24.44 11.74 -2.94
CA ALA A 290 25.31 12.15 -4.04
C ALA A 290 26.67 12.69 -3.56
N ALA A 291 26.72 13.35 -2.40
CA ALA A 291 27.97 13.82 -1.81
C ALA A 291 28.80 12.67 -1.22
N MET A 292 28.18 11.76 -0.47
CA MET A 292 28.81 10.55 0.08
C MET A 292 29.34 9.65 -1.04
N ALA A 293 28.60 9.51 -2.13
CA ALA A 293 28.99 8.74 -3.31
C ALA A 293 30.33 9.18 -3.96
N LYS A 294 30.77 10.43 -3.72
CA LYS A 294 32.06 10.93 -4.24
C LYS A 294 33.27 10.33 -3.53
N ASN A 295 33.10 9.75 -2.34
CA ASN A 295 34.16 9.06 -1.62
C ASN A 295 34.20 7.58 -2.05
N PRO A 296 35.21 7.14 -2.84
CA PRO A 296 35.24 5.78 -3.37
C PRO A 296 35.38 4.70 -2.30
N GLY A 297 35.89 5.06 -1.11
CA GLY A 297 36.03 4.14 0.02
C GLY A 297 34.75 3.95 0.83
N GLN A 298 33.77 4.84 0.65
CA GLN A 298 32.49 4.79 1.37
C GLN A 298 31.46 4.03 0.54
N ARG A 299 30.81 3.04 1.15
CA ARG A 299 29.69 2.30 0.54
C ARG A 299 28.37 2.80 1.11
N ILE A 300 27.32 2.80 0.31
CA ILE A 300 25.97 3.15 0.75
C ILE A 300 25.11 1.88 0.69
N LEU A 301 24.53 1.47 1.82
CA LEU A 301 23.64 0.33 1.89
C LEU A 301 22.23 0.80 2.23
N LEU A 302 21.33 0.67 1.26
CA LEU A 302 19.92 0.97 1.43
C LEU A 302 19.21 -0.22 2.09
N TYR A 303 18.35 0.04 3.07
CA TYR A 303 17.45 -0.99 3.59
C TYR A 303 16.04 -0.44 3.82
N CYS A 304 15.09 -1.35 3.82
CA CYS A 304 13.72 -1.09 4.20
C CYS A 304 13.16 -2.28 5.00
N ALA A 305 11.84 -2.43 5.12
CA ALA A 305 11.25 -3.53 5.88
C ALA A 305 11.64 -4.90 5.31
N PHE A 306 11.44 -5.10 4.00
CA PHE A 306 11.57 -6.42 3.33
C PHE A 306 12.56 -6.43 2.15
N GLY A 307 13.25 -5.32 1.88
CA GLY A 307 14.26 -5.20 0.82
C GLY A 307 13.73 -4.67 -0.52
N GLU A 308 12.41 -4.54 -0.67
CA GLU A 308 11.75 -4.17 -1.92
C GLU A 308 11.94 -2.68 -2.25
N ARG A 309 11.57 -1.77 -1.33
CA ARG A 309 11.89 -0.32 -1.47
C ARG A 309 13.37 -0.05 -1.64
N SER A 310 14.23 -0.83 -0.98
CA SER A 310 15.67 -0.61 -1.09
C SER A 310 16.23 -1.12 -2.41
N ALA A 311 15.62 -2.15 -3.02
CA ALA A 311 15.92 -2.55 -4.40
C ALA A 311 15.50 -1.46 -5.40
N LEU A 312 14.31 -0.89 -5.24
CA LEU A 312 13.83 0.25 -6.03
C LEU A 312 14.75 1.47 -5.88
N GLY A 313 15.07 1.83 -4.64
CA GLY A 313 16.00 2.94 -4.36
C GLY A 313 17.40 2.69 -4.93
N LEU A 314 17.85 1.44 -4.99
CA LEU A 314 19.11 1.09 -5.61
C LEU A 314 19.08 1.32 -7.12
N GLN A 315 17.96 0.99 -7.79
CA GLN A 315 17.77 1.31 -9.21
C GLN A 315 17.82 2.82 -9.45
N ASP A 316 17.17 3.62 -8.59
CA ASP A 316 17.22 5.09 -8.66
C ASP A 316 18.65 5.62 -8.49
N MET A 317 19.41 5.07 -7.53
CA MET A 317 20.82 5.41 -7.32
C MET A 317 21.68 5.08 -8.54
N PHE A 318 21.49 3.90 -9.16
CA PHE A 318 22.20 3.52 -10.38
C PHE A 318 21.84 4.40 -11.56
N GLY A 319 20.56 4.76 -11.71
CA GLY A 319 20.10 5.72 -12.72
C GLY A 319 20.74 7.10 -12.55
N ALA A 320 20.98 7.53 -11.30
CA ALA A 320 21.72 8.75 -10.97
C ALA A 320 23.25 8.62 -11.11
N GLY A 321 23.77 7.45 -11.48
CA GLY A 321 25.20 7.18 -11.66
C GLY A 321 25.97 6.84 -10.38
N ILE A 322 25.28 6.62 -9.25
CA ILE A 322 25.88 6.26 -7.97
C ILE A 322 26.11 4.74 -7.91
N LYS A 323 27.33 4.31 -8.21
CA LYS A 323 27.67 2.88 -8.37
C LYS A 323 28.18 2.19 -7.10
N ASN A 324 28.54 2.94 -6.06
CA ASN A 324 28.99 2.41 -4.77
C ASN A 324 27.82 2.16 -3.80
N ALA A 325 26.63 1.93 -4.34
CA ALA A 325 25.42 1.59 -3.61
C ALA A 325 25.13 0.09 -3.68
N CYS A 326 24.57 -0.44 -2.60
CA CYS A 326 23.99 -1.77 -2.52
C CYS A 326 22.70 -1.70 -1.68
N HIS A 327 21.98 -2.81 -1.59
CA HIS A 327 20.81 -2.88 -0.71
C HIS A 327 20.77 -4.17 0.11
N LEU A 328 20.09 -4.11 1.25
CA LEU A 328 19.84 -5.26 2.11
C LEU A 328 18.68 -6.09 1.55
N GLY A 329 19.00 -7.28 1.01
CA GLY A 329 18.00 -8.26 0.61
C GLY A 329 17.23 -8.77 1.83
N GLY A 330 15.90 -8.87 1.72
CA GLY A 330 15.03 -9.25 2.85
C GLY A 330 14.83 -8.15 3.91
N GLY A 331 15.56 -7.02 3.78
CA GLY A 331 15.42 -5.85 4.64
C GLY A 331 15.75 -6.09 6.11
N ILE A 332 15.26 -5.19 6.97
CA ILE A 332 15.45 -5.30 8.42
C ILE A 332 14.68 -6.50 9.01
N ASN A 333 13.64 -7.00 8.34
CA ASN A 333 12.90 -8.16 8.80
C ASN A 333 13.80 -9.41 8.86
N ASP A 334 14.54 -9.67 7.79
CA ASP A 334 15.49 -10.78 7.78
C ASP A 334 16.69 -10.53 8.69
N TRP A 335 17.17 -9.28 8.78
CA TRP A 335 18.18 -8.87 9.78
C TRP A 335 17.79 -9.26 11.20
N ILE A 336 16.55 -8.95 11.62
CA ILE A 336 16.02 -9.29 12.95
C ILE A 336 15.90 -10.81 13.11
N LYS A 337 15.38 -11.53 12.11
CA LYS A 337 15.19 -12.99 12.17
C LYS A 337 16.50 -13.75 12.46
N ILE A 338 17.61 -13.26 11.92
CA ILE A 338 18.92 -13.90 12.10
C ILE A 338 19.72 -13.33 13.29
N GLY A 339 19.09 -12.51 14.13
CA GLY A 339 19.68 -12.00 15.38
C GLY A 339 20.52 -10.74 15.22
N GLY A 340 20.34 -9.97 14.15
CA GLY A 340 20.99 -8.67 13.98
C GLY A 340 20.55 -7.67 15.06
N THR A 341 21.48 -6.81 15.48
CA THR A 341 21.22 -5.79 16.51
C THR A 341 20.28 -4.71 15.98
N VAL A 342 19.33 -4.28 16.81
CA VAL A 342 18.43 -3.16 16.53
C VAL A 342 18.38 -2.20 17.71
N ASP A 343 18.37 -0.91 17.43
CA ASP A 343 18.10 0.14 18.40
C ASP A 343 16.61 0.54 18.34
N LYS A 344 16.07 1.07 19.43
CA LYS A 344 14.73 1.67 19.40
C LYS A 344 14.79 2.99 18.64
N ALA A 345 13.90 3.19 17.67
CA ALA A 345 13.69 4.52 17.12
C ALA A 345 13.12 5.43 18.22
N THR A 346 13.72 6.61 18.39
CA THR A 346 13.15 7.66 19.23
C THR A 346 12.34 8.57 18.32
N SER A 347 11.04 8.67 18.57
CA SER A 347 10.20 9.61 17.83
C SER A 347 10.76 11.03 18.01
N PRO A 348 10.92 11.81 16.93
CA PRO A 348 11.22 13.22 17.10
C PRO A 348 10.10 13.88 17.93
N PRO A 349 10.39 14.86 18.79
CA PRO A 349 9.36 15.58 19.52
C PRO A 349 8.37 16.19 18.51
N PRO A 350 7.06 16.23 18.82
CA PRO A 350 6.08 16.84 17.93
C PRO A 350 6.52 18.27 17.61
N GLN A 351 6.63 18.59 16.33
CA GLN A 351 6.88 19.96 15.89
C GLN A 351 5.62 20.76 16.25
N GLY A 352 5.78 21.67 17.22
CA GLY A 352 4.68 22.50 17.76
C GLY A 352 4.33 23.70 16.90
#